data_AF-A0A2H0YZ24-F1
#
_entry.id   AF-A0A2H0YZ24-F1
#
_cell.length_a   1.000
_cell.length_b   1.000
_cell.length_c   1.000
_cell.angle_alpha   90.00
_cell.angle_beta   90.00
_cell.angle_gamma   90.00
#
_symmetry.space_group_name_H-M   'P 1'
#
loop_
_entity.id
_entity.type
_entity.pdbx_description
1 polymer ?
#
loop_
_entity_poly.entity_id
_entity_poly.type
_entity_poly.pdbx_seq_one_letter_code
_entity_poly.pdbx_strand_id
1 'polypeptide(L)'
;MKQFELYAFNVLYEHVHLILQPTGKHNISKIIKSLKENTSRDLNYIIANRHHEGDTSTCRLRLREEIKKYRKTFIDKYGINQCIVPQFKWPARLRLATKSLAGGQKSFYDHVIRNENDLRKHYNYTVYNHLKHACFAKLCGGLPENWKYNSLNFKNMIDEMD
;
A
#
# COMPACT_ATOMS: atom_id res chain seq x y z
N MET A 1 -0.70 11.19 9.64
CA MET A 1 0.23 10.11 9.21
C MET A 1 1.65 10.48 9.64
N LYS A 2 2.57 9.50 9.75
CA LYS A 2 4.00 9.79 9.93
C LYS A 2 4.56 10.32 8.61
N GLN A 3 5.54 11.23 8.67
CA GLN A 3 6.12 11.89 7.49
C GLN A 3 7.14 10.98 6.77
N PHE A 4 6.99 10.87 5.46
CA PHE A 4 7.88 10.18 4.53
C PHE A 4 7.60 10.70 3.11
N GLU A 5 8.57 10.55 2.23
CA GLU A 5 8.41 10.69 0.78
C GLU A 5 8.22 9.32 0.15
N LEU A 6 7.37 9.23 -0.87
CA LEU A 6 7.05 8.03 -1.63
C LEU A 6 7.53 8.20 -3.07
N TYR A 7 8.57 7.48 -3.47
CA TYR A 7 9.10 7.60 -4.83
C TYR A 7 8.53 6.56 -5.81
N ALA A 8 8.11 5.40 -5.32
CA ALA A 8 7.48 4.39 -6.15
C ALA A 8 6.59 3.45 -5.34
N PHE A 9 5.58 2.88 -6.00
CA PHE A 9 4.74 1.85 -5.47
C PHE A 9 4.19 0.94 -6.58
N ASN A 10 3.82 -0.27 -6.17
CA ASN A 10 3.04 -1.17 -6.99
C ASN A 10 2.20 -2.08 -6.09
N VAL A 11 0.88 -1.96 -6.21
CA VAL A 11 -0.09 -2.75 -5.46
C VAL A 11 -0.46 -3.96 -6.29
N LEU A 12 -0.44 -5.14 -5.70
CA LEU A 12 -0.87 -6.41 -6.29
C LEU A 12 -1.93 -7.04 -5.38
N TYR A 13 -2.59 -8.10 -5.84
CA TYR A 13 -3.64 -8.78 -5.06
C TYR A 13 -3.14 -9.23 -3.67
N GLU A 14 -1.93 -9.79 -3.60
CA GLU A 14 -1.39 -10.47 -2.40
C GLU A 14 -0.26 -9.69 -1.71
N HIS A 15 0.22 -8.57 -2.26
CA HIS A 15 1.30 -7.79 -1.66
C HIS A 15 1.45 -6.41 -2.30
N VAL A 16 2.22 -5.56 -1.65
CA VAL A 16 2.58 -4.22 -2.14
C VAL A 16 4.10 -4.06 -2.12
N HIS A 17 4.64 -3.39 -3.14
CA HIS A 17 6.01 -2.89 -3.14
C HIS A 17 5.99 -1.38 -3.00
N LEU A 18 6.89 -0.85 -2.17
CA LEU A 18 7.01 0.58 -1.91
C LEU A 18 8.49 0.99 -1.95
N ILE A 19 8.77 2.17 -2.48
CA ILE A 19 10.02 2.88 -2.32
C ILE A 19 9.73 4.16 -1.57
N LEU A 20 10.27 4.30 -0.36
CA LEU A 20 10.04 5.48 0.46
C LEU A 20 11.30 5.94 1.19
N GLN A 21 11.29 7.21 1.56
CA GLN A 21 12.31 7.86 2.36
C GLN A 21 11.69 8.49 3.60
N PRO A 22 12.10 8.10 4.82
CA PRO A 22 11.72 8.81 6.02
C PRO A 22 12.24 10.25 5.99
N THR A 23 11.35 11.24 6.15
CA THR A 23 11.72 12.67 6.16
C THR A 23 11.54 13.33 7.53
N GLY A 24 10.88 12.65 8.47
CA GLY A 24 10.65 13.15 9.82
C GLY A 24 11.39 12.35 10.91
N LYS A 25 11.00 12.58 12.17
CA LYS A 25 11.58 11.94 13.37
C LYS A 25 11.30 10.43 13.52
N HIS A 26 10.69 9.79 12.54
CA HIS A 26 10.22 8.41 12.66
C HIS A 26 10.97 7.50 11.68
N ASN A 27 11.45 6.38 12.20
CA ASN A 27 12.08 5.35 11.38
C ASN A 27 11.05 4.60 10.52
N ILE A 28 11.58 3.80 9.58
CA ILE A 28 10.82 2.99 8.63
C ILE A 28 9.79 2.11 9.35
N SER A 29 10.19 1.38 10.38
CA SER A 29 9.30 0.45 11.10
C SER A 29 8.10 1.18 11.67
N LYS A 30 8.32 2.37 12.24
CA LYS A 30 7.25 3.24 12.73
C LYS A 30 6.35 3.70 11.59
N ILE A 31 6.91 4.11 10.46
CA ILE A 31 6.16 4.54 9.26
C ILE A 31 5.30 3.39 8.72
N ILE A 32 5.88 2.23 8.46
CA ILE A 32 5.19 1.04 7.95
C ILE A 32 4.11 0.56 8.91
N LYS A 33 4.39 0.51 10.22
CA LYS A 33 3.35 0.20 11.22
C LYS A 33 2.16 1.15 11.10
N SER A 34 2.44 2.46 11.02
CA SER A 34 1.39 3.47 10.85
C SER A 34 0.62 3.26 9.54
N LEU A 35 1.30 3.01 8.42
CA LEU A 35 0.66 2.78 7.13
C LEU A 35 -0.25 1.55 7.19
N LYS A 36 0.25 0.45 7.75
CA LYS A 36 -0.50 -0.80 7.89
C LYS A 36 -1.76 -0.61 8.73
N GLU A 37 -1.62 -0.01 9.92
CA GLU A 37 -2.73 0.19 10.85
C GLU A 37 -3.83 1.09 10.26
N ASN A 38 -3.46 2.25 9.69
CA ASN A 38 -4.46 3.17 9.14
C ASN A 38 -5.15 2.58 7.91
N THR A 39 -4.40 1.98 6.98
CA THR A 39 -4.99 1.37 5.78
C THR A 39 -5.90 0.20 6.12
N SER A 40 -5.52 -0.66 7.07
CA SER A 40 -6.39 -1.78 7.48
C SER A 40 -7.69 -1.28 8.09
N ARG A 41 -7.64 -0.24 8.92
CA ARG A 41 -8.85 0.36 9.49
C ARG A 41 -9.74 0.92 8.38
N ASP A 42 -9.19 1.74 7.49
CA ASP A 42 -9.96 2.41 6.44
C ASP A 42 -10.58 1.40 5.45
N LEU A 43 -9.83 0.37 5.04
CA LEU A 43 -10.36 -0.69 4.16
C LEU A 43 -11.47 -1.50 4.84
N ASN A 44 -11.30 -1.87 6.11
CA ASN A 44 -12.32 -2.60 6.87
C ASN A 44 -13.59 -1.78 7.08
N TYR A 45 -13.46 -0.47 7.19
CA TYR A 45 -14.60 0.44 7.23
C TYR A 45 -15.33 0.49 5.87
N ILE A 46 -14.59 0.67 4.78
CA ILE A 46 -15.15 0.71 3.42
C ILE A 46 -15.91 -0.59 3.11
N ILE A 47 -15.27 -1.73 3.37
CA ILE A 47 -15.78 -3.05 2.99
C ILE A 47 -16.91 -3.52 3.92
N ALA A 48 -16.68 -3.48 5.24
CA ALA A 48 -17.52 -4.19 6.20
C ALA A 48 -18.24 -3.27 7.19
N ASN A 49 -18.13 -1.94 7.04
CA ASN A 49 -18.66 -0.95 7.98
C ASN A 49 -18.20 -1.14 9.44
N ARG A 50 -17.09 -1.83 9.66
CA ARG A 50 -16.64 -2.18 11.00
C ARG A 50 -15.99 -0.96 11.63
N HIS A 51 -16.65 -0.39 12.63
CA HIS A 51 -16.02 0.48 13.61
C HIS A 51 -15.44 -0.40 14.72
N HIS A 52 -14.18 -0.20 15.09
CA HIS A 52 -13.69 -0.80 16.33
C HIS A 52 -14.15 0.07 17.50
N GLU A 53 -14.72 -0.53 18.56
CA GLU A 53 -15.00 0.19 19.81
C GLU A 53 -13.70 0.82 20.33
N GLY A 54 -13.71 2.13 20.55
CA GLY A 54 -12.53 2.91 20.91
C GLY A 54 -11.77 3.54 19.74
N ASP A 55 -12.17 3.30 18.49
CA ASP A 55 -11.68 4.09 17.36
C ASP A 55 -12.20 5.53 17.49
N THR A 56 -11.28 6.47 17.68
CA THR A 56 -11.59 7.88 17.45
C THR A 56 -12.12 8.01 16.02
N SER A 57 -13.30 8.62 15.86
CA SER A 57 -14.01 8.79 14.57
C SER A 57 -13.24 9.62 13.53
N THR A 58 -12.01 10.02 13.87
CA THR A 58 -11.07 10.69 13.00
C THR A 58 -10.24 9.64 12.27
N CYS A 59 -10.62 9.36 11.02
CA CYS A 59 -9.62 8.93 10.05
C CYS A 59 -8.45 9.94 10.16
N ARG A 60 -7.24 9.45 10.45
CA ARG A 60 -6.05 10.31 10.60
C ARG A 60 -5.54 10.82 9.25
N LEU A 61 -6.04 10.26 8.16
CA LEU A 61 -6.05 10.88 6.85
C LEU A 61 -7.28 11.80 6.84
N ARG A 62 -7.14 13.07 6.47
CA ARG A 62 -8.24 14.05 6.42
C ARG A 62 -9.24 13.74 5.27
N LEU A 63 -9.59 12.48 5.08
CA LEU A 63 -10.27 11.92 3.91
C LEU A 63 -11.67 11.38 4.27
N ARG A 64 -12.32 11.90 5.32
CA ARG A 64 -13.60 11.37 5.81
C ARG A 64 -14.68 11.33 4.71
N GLU A 65 -14.76 12.36 3.88
CA GLU A 65 -15.72 12.41 2.78
C GLU A 65 -15.33 11.49 1.61
N GLU A 66 -14.04 11.37 1.30
CA GLU A 66 -13.55 10.42 0.29
C GLU A 66 -13.82 8.96 0.71
N ILE A 67 -13.62 8.62 1.98
CA ILE A 67 -13.90 7.29 2.51
C ILE A 67 -15.39 6.94 2.39
N LYS A 68 -16.29 7.89 2.69
CA LYS A 68 -17.73 7.70 2.48
C LYS A 68 -18.05 7.48 1.00
N LYS A 69 -17.41 8.24 0.10
CA LYS A 69 -17.55 8.09 -1.35
C LYS A 69 -17.06 6.71 -1.83
N TYR A 70 -15.93 6.23 -1.34
CA TYR A 70 -15.42 4.88 -1.64
C TYR A 70 -16.36 3.80 -1.12
N ARG A 71 -16.90 3.96 0.09
CA ARG A 71 -17.90 3.04 0.64
C ARG A 71 -19.18 3.02 -0.19
N LYS A 72 -19.70 4.19 -0.58
CA LYS A 72 -20.86 4.28 -1.48
C LYS A 72 -20.58 3.56 -2.80
N THR A 73 -19.44 3.85 -3.44
CA THR A 73 -19.02 3.19 -4.69
C THR A 73 -18.89 1.68 -4.52
N PHE A 74 -18.37 1.22 -3.38
CA PHE A 74 -18.27 -0.20 -3.07
C PHE A 74 -19.66 -0.84 -2.95
N ILE A 75 -20.57 -0.23 -2.20
CA ILE A 75 -21.96 -0.69 -2.05
C ILE A 75 -22.69 -0.70 -3.40
N ASP A 76 -22.57 0.35 -4.19
CA ASP A 76 -23.22 0.46 -5.51
C ASP A 76 -22.75 -0.66 -6.45
N LYS A 77 -21.48 -1.08 -6.34
CA LYS A 77 -20.89 -2.12 -7.17
C LYS A 77 -21.15 -3.55 -6.67
N TYR A 78 -21.17 -3.74 -5.34
CA TYR A 78 -21.09 -5.06 -4.72
C TYR A 78 -22.27 -5.41 -3.81
N GLY A 79 -23.17 -4.47 -3.54
CA GLY A 79 -24.33 -4.61 -2.65
C GLY A 79 -24.03 -4.37 -1.16
N ILE A 80 -25.08 -4.24 -0.36
CA ILE A 80 -25.02 -3.95 1.09
C ILE A 80 -24.76 -5.21 1.93
N ASN A 81 -25.15 -6.39 1.42
CA ASN A 81 -25.21 -7.65 2.17
C ASN A 81 -24.07 -8.62 1.85
N GLN A 82 -22.84 -8.13 1.67
CA GLN A 82 -21.68 -9.02 1.65
C GLN A 82 -21.31 -9.44 3.07
N CYS A 83 -22.19 -10.19 3.73
CA CYS A 83 -22.07 -10.57 5.15
C CYS A 83 -20.84 -11.42 5.50
N ILE A 84 -20.00 -11.78 4.52
CA ILE A 84 -18.81 -12.61 4.76
C ILE A 84 -17.60 -12.10 3.97
N VAL A 85 -17.40 -10.78 3.88
CA VAL A 85 -16.06 -10.32 3.49
C VAL A 85 -15.14 -10.45 4.72
N PRO A 86 -14.08 -11.28 4.65
CA PRO A 86 -13.15 -11.40 5.76
C PRO A 86 -12.52 -10.04 6.06
N GLN A 87 -12.21 -9.81 7.33
CA GLN A 87 -11.48 -8.62 7.72
C GLN A 87 -10.18 -8.55 6.92
N PHE A 88 -9.94 -7.42 6.26
CA PHE A 88 -8.67 -7.16 5.59
C PHE A 88 -7.56 -7.28 6.62
N LYS A 89 -6.63 -8.19 6.32
CA LYS A 89 -5.39 -8.38 7.05
C LYS A 89 -4.27 -8.18 6.06
N TRP A 90 -3.23 -7.47 6.48
CA TRP A 90 -2.04 -7.37 5.64
C TRP A 90 -1.49 -8.77 5.39
N PRO A 91 -1.25 -9.13 4.12
CA PRO A 91 -0.58 -10.37 3.79
C PRO A 91 0.80 -10.36 4.43
N ALA A 92 1.32 -11.54 4.77
CA ALA A 92 2.55 -11.70 5.54
C ALA A 92 3.81 -11.12 4.84
N ARG A 93 3.71 -10.59 3.63
CA ARG A 93 4.85 -10.08 2.86
C ARG A 93 4.55 -8.69 2.29
N LEU A 94 4.97 -7.65 3.00
CA LEU A 94 5.14 -6.31 2.43
C LEU A 94 6.60 -6.16 1.99
N ARG A 95 6.89 -5.64 0.80
CA ARG A 95 8.27 -5.38 0.34
C ARG A 95 8.53 -3.89 0.26
N LEU A 96 9.67 -3.48 0.77
CA LEU A 96 10.05 -2.09 0.94
C LEU A 96 11.51 -1.91 0.50
N ALA A 97 11.79 -0.95 -0.36
CA ALA A 97 13.14 -0.49 -0.61
C ALA A 97 13.27 0.96 -0.11
N THR A 98 14.28 1.26 0.70
CA THR A 98 14.43 2.57 1.37
C THR A 98 15.89 3.02 1.35
N LYS A 99 16.19 4.29 1.61
CA LYS A 99 17.58 4.75 1.84
C LYS A 99 18.04 4.67 3.32
N SER A 100 17.37 3.92 4.22
CA SER A 100 17.61 4.05 5.68
C SER A 100 17.83 2.73 6.44
N LEU A 101 18.70 2.78 7.47
CA LEU A 101 19.12 1.68 8.35
C LEU A 101 18.03 1.19 9.34
N ALA A 102 17.66 -0.09 9.20
CA ALA A 102 17.24 -1.13 10.17
C ALA A 102 16.12 -0.93 11.24
N GLY A 103 15.31 -1.99 11.40
CA GLY A 103 14.64 -2.38 12.66
C GLY A 103 13.30 -3.12 12.48
N GLY A 104 13.22 -4.42 12.77
CA GLY A 104 12.10 -5.31 12.43
C GLY A 104 10.81 -5.18 13.27
N GLN A 105 9.67 -5.36 12.59
CA GLN A 105 8.37 -5.77 13.15
C GLN A 105 7.62 -6.62 12.12
N LYS A 106 6.86 -7.63 12.59
CA LYS A 106 6.18 -8.71 11.83
C LYS A 106 6.04 -8.47 10.30
N SER A 107 7.00 -9.11 9.62
CA SER A 107 7.23 -9.37 8.20
C SER A 107 6.83 -8.27 7.21
N PHE A 108 7.67 -7.25 7.13
CA PHE A 108 7.99 -6.63 5.84
C PHE A 108 9.46 -6.94 5.51
N TYR A 109 9.77 -7.10 4.24
CA TYR A 109 11.13 -7.18 3.73
C TYR A 109 11.58 -5.77 3.42
N ASP A 110 12.62 -5.29 4.08
CA ASP A 110 13.27 -4.03 3.76
C ASP A 110 14.61 -4.26 3.06
N HIS A 111 14.89 -3.42 2.06
CA HIS A 111 16.21 -3.29 1.45
C HIS A 111 16.67 -1.83 1.58
N VAL A 112 17.94 -1.64 1.93
CA VAL A 112 18.54 -0.30 1.96
C VAL A 112 19.23 -0.04 0.62
N ILE A 113 18.70 0.90 -0.16
CA ILE A 113 19.23 1.42 -1.41
C ILE A 113 20.49 2.22 -1.11
N ARG A 114 21.63 1.76 -1.62
CA ARG A 114 22.95 2.31 -1.25
C ARG A 114 23.54 3.27 -2.27
N ASN A 115 23.05 3.24 -3.51
CA ASN A 115 23.55 4.08 -4.60
C ASN A 115 22.52 4.21 -5.73
N GLU A 116 22.79 5.06 -6.70
CA GLU A 116 21.90 5.35 -7.84
C GLU A 116 21.61 4.13 -8.71
N ASN A 117 22.61 3.27 -8.95
CA ASN A 117 22.39 2.07 -9.75
C ASN A 117 21.43 1.10 -9.03
N ASP A 118 21.59 0.96 -7.72
CA ASP A 118 20.70 0.19 -6.87
C ASP A 118 19.29 0.80 -6.82
N LEU A 119 19.20 2.14 -6.77
CA LEU A 119 17.94 2.88 -6.86
C LEU A 119 17.21 2.58 -8.16
N ARG A 120 17.89 2.73 -9.30
CA ARG A 120 17.33 2.46 -10.63
C ARG A 120 16.83 1.03 -10.77
N LYS A 121 17.58 0.05 -10.27
CA LYS A 121 17.17 -1.36 -10.27
C LYS A 121 15.91 -1.57 -9.43
N HIS A 122 15.87 -1.04 -8.21
CA HIS A 122 14.72 -1.18 -7.32
C HIS A 122 13.49 -0.41 -7.80
N TYR A 123 13.68 0.76 -8.42
CA TYR A 123 12.63 1.54 -9.05
C TYR A 123 11.96 0.75 -10.17
N ASN A 124 12.76 0.27 -11.14
CA ASN A 124 12.26 -0.54 -12.24
C ASN A 124 11.59 -1.82 -11.73
N TYR A 125 12.21 -2.49 -10.75
CA TYR A 125 11.62 -3.67 -10.14
C TYR A 125 10.26 -3.38 -9.51
N THR A 126 10.15 -2.33 -8.70
CA THR A 126 8.90 -1.91 -8.03
C THR A 126 7.82 -1.62 -9.06
N VAL A 127 8.10 -0.69 -9.97
CA VAL A 127 7.13 -0.17 -10.94
C VAL A 127 6.61 -1.27 -11.87
N TYR A 128 7.51 -2.10 -12.40
CA TYR A 128 7.17 -3.16 -13.35
C TYR A 128 6.85 -4.51 -12.69
N ASN A 129 6.80 -4.62 -11.36
CA ASN A 129 6.57 -5.90 -10.68
C ASN A 129 5.27 -6.60 -11.13
N HIS A 130 4.26 -5.82 -11.53
CA HIS A 130 2.97 -6.35 -11.99
C HIS A 130 3.13 -7.15 -13.29
N LEU A 131 4.03 -6.76 -14.20
CA LEU A 131 4.31 -7.49 -15.45
C LEU A 131 4.93 -8.85 -15.16
N LYS A 132 5.83 -8.92 -14.17
CA LYS A 132 6.42 -10.18 -13.73
C LYS A 132 5.33 -11.14 -13.22
N HIS A 133 4.40 -10.65 -12.40
CA HIS A 133 3.28 -11.47 -11.91
C HIS A 133 2.27 -11.83 -13.00
N ALA A 134 2.01 -10.95 -13.97
CA ALA A 134 1.14 -11.24 -15.11
C ALA A 134 1.71 -12.38 -15.97
N CYS A 135 3.01 -12.39 -16.22
CA CYS A 135 3.68 -13.47 -16.97
C CYS A 135 3.59 -14.82 -16.26
N PHE A 136 3.80 -14.86 -14.94
CA PHE A 136 3.65 -16.08 -14.15
C PHE A 136 2.21 -16.58 -14.07
N ALA A 137 1.24 -15.67 -14.13
CA ALA A 137 -0.14 -15.99 -13.81
C ALA A 137 -1.05 -16.17 -15.04
N LYS A 138 -0.51 -16.12 -16.27
CA LYS A 138 -1.17 -16.70 -17.46
C LYS A 138 -1.54 -18.18 -17.28
N LEU A 139 -0.96 -18.87 -16.30
CA LEU A 139 -1.26 -20.25 -15.93
C LEU A 139 -2.26 -20.41 -14.76
N CYS A 140 -2.58 -19.33 -13.99
CA CYS A 140 -3.33 -19.45 -12.73
C CYS A 140 -4.32 -18.30 -12.42
N GLY A 141 -4.79 -17.54 -13.42
CA GLY A 141 -5.77 -16.45 -13.21
C GLY A 141 -5.15 -15.09 -12.85
N GLY A 142 -4.08 -14.72 -13.57
CA GLY A 142 -3.23 -13.57 -13.29
C GLY A 142 -3.83 -12.18 -13.24
N LEU A 143 -2.93 -11.22 -12.96
CA LEU A 143 -3.28 -9.80 -13.00
C LEU A 143 -3.83 -9.46 -14.39
N PRO A 144 -4.94 -8.71 -14.48
CA PRO A 144 -5.49 -8.30 -15.75
C PRO A 144 -4.48 -7.44 -16.52
N GLU A 145 -4.54 -7.52 -17.86
CA GLU A 145 -3.60 -6.81 -18.75
C GLU A 145 -3.62 -5.30 -18.54
N ASN A 146 -4.74 -4.75 -18.07
CA ASN A 146 -4.93 -3.33 -17.78
C ASN A 146 -4.60 -2.96 -16.31
N TRP A 147 -3.67 -3.66 -15.66
CA TRP A 147 -3.31 -3.40 -14.26
C TRP A 147 -2.80 -1.97 -14.04
N LYS A 148 -3.65 -1.14 -13.42
CA LYS A 148 -3.34 0.29 -13.28
C LYS A 148 -2.70 0.70 -11.95
N TYR A 149 -2.70 -0.15 -10.92
CA TYR A 149 -2.37 0.24 -9.54
C TYR A 149 -0.86 0.30 -9.25
N ASN A 150 -0.15 1.18 -9.95
CA ASN A 150 1.28 1.42 -9.82
C ASN A 150 1.64 2.89 -10.10
N SER A 151 2.88 3.29 -9.74
CA SER A 151 3.33 4.68 -9.87
C SER A 151 3.29 5.29 -11.26
N LEU A 152 3.33 4.50 -12.35
CA LEU A 152 3.27 5.07 -13.71
C LEU A 152 1.92 5.71 -14.01
N ASN A 153 0.85 5.18 -13.42
CA ASN A 153 -0.52 5.66 -13.64
C ASN A 153 -0.96 6.68 -12.58
N PHE A 154 -0.18 6.87 -11.51
CA PHE A 154 -0.51 7.72 -10.37
C PHE A 154 0.68 8.63 -10.03
N LYS A 155 1.17 9.37 -11.03
CA LYS A 155 2.33 10.27 -10.88
C LYS A 155 2.12 11.37 -9.84
N ASN A 156 0.87 11.81 -9.64
CA ASN A 156 0.50 12.80 -8.64
C ASN A 156 0.54 12.27 -7.19
N MET A 157 0.80 10.98 -6.98
CA MET A 157 0.90 10.34 -5.67
C MET A 157 2.33 10.06 -5.24
N ILE A 158 3.31 10.30 -6.12
CA ILE A 158 4.73 10.10 -5.81
C ILE A 158 5.44 11.44 -5.71
N ASP A 159 6.46 11.50 -4.86
CA ASP A 159 7.39 12.61 -4.76
C ASP A 159 8.45 12.51 -5.86
N GLU A 160 8.99 13.66 -6.26
CA GLU A 160 10.07 13.71 -7.25
C GLU A 160 11.35 13.13 -6.65
N MET A 161 12.11 12.39 -7.47
CA MET A 161 13.45 11.93 -7.09
C MET A 161 14.44 13.02 -7.45
N ASP A 162 15.03 13.66 -6.44
CA ASP A 162 16.20 14.53 -6.57
C ASP A 162 17.48 13.74 -6.93
#